data_AF-A0A382RB37-F1
#
_entry.id   AF-A0A382RB37-F1
#
_cell.length_a   1.000
_cell.length_b   1.000
_cell.length_c   1.000
_cell.angle_alpha   90.00
_cell.angle_beta   90.00
_cell.angle_gamma   90.00
#
_symmetry.space_group_name_H-M   'P 1'
#
loop_
_entity.id
_entity.type
_entity.pdbx_description
1 polymer ?
#
loop_
_entity_poly.entity_id
_entity_poly.type
_entity_poly.pdbx_seq_one_letter_code
_entity_poly.pdbx_strand_id
1 'polypeptide(L)'
;MPRPANKNPKRRPYKRGGGRKRGSNIPSGLPADVEEHGEDLAALEEADGEQINIGDLQKKDIAELNTLAKEMEVENFGTMRKHEVIFQILRKHAEDKGVLIAEGVLEILPEGFGFLRSPYY
;
A
#
# COMPACT_ATOMS: atom_id res chain seq x y z
N MET A 1 -12.43 60.86 8.60
CA MET A 1 -12.80 59.52 8.09
C MET A 1 -12.43 58.46 9.13
N PRO A 2 -13.38 57.73 9.74
CA PRO A 2 -13.08 56.56 10.56
C PRO A 2 -13.38 55.24 9.81
N ARG A 3 -12.49 54.25 9.94
CA ARG A 3 -12.72 52.85 9.53
C ARG A 3 -13.48 52.11 10.65
N PRO A 4 -14.49 51.27 10.35
CA PRO A 4 -15.30 50.61 11.37
C PRO A 4 -14.62 49.36 11.96
N ALA A 5 -14.94 49.10 13.23
CA ALA A 5 -14.47 48.00 14.05
C ALA A 5 -14.98 46.63 13.55
N ASN A 6 -14.06 45.66 13.43
CA ASN A 6 -14.35 44.28 13.09
C ASN A 6 -14.92 43.53 14.31
N LYS A 7 -16.17 43.07 14.20
CA LYS A 7 -16.89 42.26 15.20
C LYS A 7 -16.61 40.78 14.91
N ASN A 8 -15.63 40.18 15.57
CA ASN A 8 -15.36 38.75 15.48
C ASN A 8 -16.36 37.96 16.35
N PRO A 9 -17.30 37.16 15.79
CA PRO A 9 -18.28 36.45 16.60
C PRO A 9 -17.79 35.03 16.95
N LYS A 10 -17.46 34.87 18.24
CA LYS A 10 -17.70 33.68 19.10
C LYS A 10 -17.29 32.31 18.55
N ARG A 11 -16.16 31.79 19.08
CA ARG A 11 -15.78 30.37 19.10
C ARG A 11 -16.92 29.54 19.70
N ARG A 12 -17.48 28.61 18.92
CA ARG A 12 -18.45 27.62 19.42
C ARG A 12 -17.73 26.60 20.31
N PRO A 13 -18.22 26.28 21.51
CA PRO A 13 -17.65 25.20 22.31
C PRO A 13 -18.07 23.86 21.71
N TYR A 14 -17.09 22.99 21.44
CA TYR A 14 -17.37 21.64 20.98
C TYR A 14 -18.02 20.84 22.10
N LYS A 15 -19.22 20.33 21.84
CA LYS A 15 -20.03 19.55 22.77
C LYS A 15 -19.40 18.16 22.92
N ARG A 16 -18.83 17.90 24.09
CA ARG A 16 -18.30 16.60 24.53
C ARG A 16 -19.47 15.62 24.67
N GLY A 17 -19.74 14.83 23.63
CA GLY A 17 -20.74 13.75 23.62
C GLY A 17 -20.07 12.40 23.80
N GLY A 18 -20.48 11.67 24.84
CA GLY A 18 -19.82 10.44 25.29
C GLY A 18 -20.17 9.17 24.51
N GLY A 19 -19.21 8.26 24.51
CA GLY A 19 -19.39 6.82 24.73
C GLY A 19 -20.14 6.02 23.66
N ARG A 20 -19.39 5.43 22.73
CA ARG A 20 -19.69 4.08 22.24
C ARG A 20 -18.44 3.22 22.40
N LYS A 21 -18.42 2.42 23.47
CA LYS A 21 -17.55 1.23 23.56
C LYS A 21 -17.98 0.29 22.43
N ARG A 22 -17.18 0.20 21.37
CA ARG A 22 -17.11 -0.99 20.52
C ARG A 22 -15.68 -1.48 20.63
N GLY A 23 -15.53 -2.73 21.06
CA GLY A 23 -14.24 -3.37 21.20
C GLY A 23 -13.58 -3.44 19.83
N SER A 24 -12.51 -2.68 19.68
CA SER A 24 -11.49 -2.85 18.65
C SER A 24 -10.19 -2.96 19.42
N ASN A 25 -9.45 -4.03 19.19
CA ASN A 25 -8.19 -4.34 19.84
C ASN A 25 -7.08 -3.40 19.33
N ILE A 26 -7.30 -2.09 19.40
CA ILE A 26 -6.37 -1.07 18.92
C ILE A 26 -5.36 -0.83 20.05
N PRO A 27 -4.05 -1.10 19.82
CA PRO A 27 -3.01 -0.84 20.80
C PRO A 27 -3.04 0.62 21.24
N SER A 28 -2.93 0.88 22.54
CA SER A 28 -3.05 2.19 23.17
C SER A 28 -1.90 3.18 22.89
N GLY A 29 -1.19 3.01 21.76
CA GLY A 29 -0.03 3.81 21.36
C GLY A 29 -0.15 4.45 19.98
N LEU A 30 -1.29 4.31 19.30
CA LEU A 30 -1.48 5.01 18.02
C LEU A 30 -1.76 6.50 18.28
N PRO A 31 -1.07 7.42 17.59
CA PRO A 31 -1.40 8.84 17.61
C PRO A 31 -2.89 9.05 17.25
N ALA A 32 -3.58 9.97 17.95
CA ALA A 32 -5.00 10.26 17.71
C ALA A 32 -5.23 11.01 16.38
N ASP A 33 -4.14 11.39 15.71
CA ASP A 33 -4.01 12.13 14.47
C ASP A 33 -3.57 11.24 13.29
N VAL A 34 -3.74 9.92 13.38
CA VAL A 34 -3.75 9.08 12.18
C VAL A 34 -4.92 9.55 11.30
N GLU A 35 -4.61 10.42 10.34
CA GLU A 35 -5.54 10.78 9.28
C GLU A 35 -5.97 9.49 8.60
N GLU A 36 -7.26 9.20 8.67
CA GLU A 36 -7.88 8.07 7.98
C GLU A 36 -7.78 8.36 6.48
N HIS A 37 -6.67 7.99 5.86
CA HIS A 37 -6.52 7.89 4.40
C HIS A 37 -7.37 6.71 3.90
N GLY A 38 -8.68 6.81 4.10
CA GLY A 38 -9.68 5.83 3.65
C GLY A 38 -10.19 6.14 2.24
N GLU A 39 -9.85 7.30 1.67
CA GLU A 39 -10.35 7.74 0.36
C GLU A 39 -9.63 7.03 -0.80
N ASP A 40 -8.42 6.52 -0.58
CA ASP A 40 -7.56 5.95 -1.62
C ASP A 40 -7.90 4.47 -1.91
N LEU A 41 -8.64 3.81 -1.00
CA LEU A 41 -9.00 2.38 -1.12
C LEU A 41 -10.02 2.11 -2.23
N ALA A 42 -10.88 3.09 -2.53
CA ALA A 42 -11.91 2.95 -3.57
C ALA A 42 -11.33 2.87 -4.99
N ALA A 43 -10.15 3.45 -5.22
CA ALA A 43 -9.48 3.39 -6.53
C ALA A 43 -8.93 1.98 -6.86
N LEU A 44 -8.79 1.10 -5.86
CA LEU A 44 -8.36 -0.28 -6.06
C LEU A 44 -9.50 -1.19 -6.52
N GLU A 45 -10.77 -0.80 -6.32
CA GLU A 45 -11.94 -1.59 -6.74
C GLU A 45 -12.21 -1.50 -8.25
N GLU A 46 -11.65 -0.51 -8.97
CA GLU A 46 -11.80 -0.34 -10.42
C GLU A 46 -10.62 -0.87 -11.24
N ALA A 47 -9.71 -1.63 -10.63
CA ALA A 47 -8.59 -2.24 -11.34
C ALA A 47 -9.02 -3.57 -11.99
N ASP A 48 -9.63 -3.50 -13.18
CA ASP A 48 -9.87 -4.65 -14.09
C ASP A 48 -8.57 -5.21 -14.71
N GLY A 49 -7.41 -4.87 -14.15
CA GLY A 49 -6.11 -5.35 -14.59
C GLY A 49 -5.92 -6.82 -14.26
N GLU A 50 -5.17 -7.52 -15.12
CA GLU A 50 -4.70 -8.87 -14.83
C GLU A 50 -4.00 -8.89 -13.46
N GLN A 51 -4.19 -9.95 -12.67
CA GLN A 51 -3.65 -10.06 -11.30
C GLN A 51 -2.39 -10.92 -11.30
N ILE A 52 -1.31 -10.43 -10.69
CA ILE A 52 -0.07 -11.18 -10.47
C ILE A 52 0.27 -11.28 -8.99
N ASN A 53 0.51 -12.51 -8.53
CA ASN A 53 0.97 -12.80 -7.18
C ASN A 53 2.50 -12.94 -7.12
N ILE A 54 3.13 -12.14 -6.25
CA ILE A 54 4.58 -12.13 -6.03
C ILE A 54 5.06 -13.47 -5.46
N GLY A 55 4.30 -14.08 -4.55
CA GLY A 55 4.65 -15.37 -3.94
C GLY A 55 4.73 -16.49 -4.97
N ASP A 56 3.88 -16.46 -5.99
CA ASP A 56 3.89 -17.45 -7.06
C ASP A 56 5.09 -17.26 -7.99
N LEU A 57 5.44 -16.02 -8.32
CA LEU A 57 6.66 -15.72 -9.09
C LEU A 57 7.93 -16.14 -8.36
N GLN A 58 7.97 -16.03 -7.03
CA GLN A 58 9.11 -16.48 -6.22
C GLN A 58 9.28 -18.01 -6.25
N LYS A 59 8.18 -18.77 -6.35
CA LYS A 59 8.18 -20.25 -6.41
C LYS A 59 8.56 -20.80 -7.79
N LYS A 60 8.29 -20.06 -8.87
CA LYS A 60 8.63 -20.47 -10.25
C LYS A 60 10.12 -20.63 -10.47
N ASP A 61 10.49 -21.45 -11.45
CA ASP A 61 11.89 -21.62 -11.85
C ASP A 61 12.40 -20.46 -12.71
N ILE A 62 13.72 -20.27 -12.73
CA ILE A 62 14.36 -19.20 -13.53
C ILE A 62 14.05 -19.35 -15.03
N ALA A 63 13.89 -20.58 -15.52
CA ALA A 63 13.53 -20.83 -16.90
C ALA A 63 12.11 -20.34 -17.23
N GLU A 64 11.15 -20.58 -16.34
CA GLU A 64 9.76 -20.10 -16.49
C GLU A 64 9.69 -18.57 -16.39
N LEU A 65 10.43 -17.99 -15.45
CA LEU A 65 10.54 -16.54 -15.28
C LEU A 65 11.14 -15.87 -16.51
N ASN A 66 12.16 -16.48 -17.14
CA ASN A 66 12.73 -15.97 -18.38
C ASN A 66 11.74 -16.03 -19.56
N THR A 67 10.88 -17.06 -19.61
CA THR A 67 9.82 -17.16 -20.61
C THR A 67 8.78 -16.05 -20.42
N LEU A 68 8.32 -15.84 -19.18
CA LEU A 68 7.41 -14.74 -18.82
C LEU A 68 8.04 -13.36 -19.12
N ALA A 69 9.29 -13.16 -18.74
CA ALA A 69 10.02 -11.92 -19.02
C ALA A 69 10.09 -11.64 -20.53
N LYS A 70 10.26 -12.68 -21.35
CA LYS A 70 10.27 -12.56 -22.81
C LYS A 70 8.88 -12.21 -23.38
N GLU A 71 7.82 -12.82 -22.85
CA GLU A 71 6.43 -12.53 -23.26
C GLU A 71 6.03 -11.09 -22.91
N MET A 72 6.51 -10.57 -21.79
CA MET A 72 6.26 -9.21 -21.31
C MET A 72 7.26 -8.17 -21.81
N GLU A 73 8.08 -8.53 -22.81
CA GLU A 73 9.08 -7.64 -23.42
C GLU A 73 10.02 -6.97 -22.42
N VAL A 74 10.41 -7.69 -21.37
CA VAL A 74 11.46 -7.25 -20.43
C VAL A 74 12.80 -7.32 -21.16
N GLU A 75 13.59 -6.25 -21.08
CA GLU A 75 14.94 -6.22 -21.66
C GLU A 75 15.99 -6.76 -20.68
N ASN A 76 17.10 -7.29 -21.23
CA ASN A 76 18.29 -7.69 -20.47
C ASN A 76 18.07 -8.75 -19.34
N PHE A 77 16.98 -9.51 -19.34
CA PHE A 77 16.73 -10.54 -18.31
C PHE A 77 17.77 -11.66 -18.28
N GLY A 78 18.49 -11.92 -19.37
CA GLY A 78 19.48 -13.01 -19.46
C GLY A 78 20.72 -12.84 -18.56
N THR A 79 21.03 -11.63 -18.11
CA THR A 79 22.13 -11.35 -17.18
C THR A 79 21.68 -11.12 -15.74
N MET A 80 20.36 -11.03 -15.53
CA MET A 80 19.75 -10.69 -14.25
C MET A 80 19.67 -11.92 -13.31
N ARG A 81 19.71 -11.65 -12.00
CA ARG A 81 19.41 -12.66 -10.98
C ARG A 81 17.90 -12.90 -10.92
N LYS A 82 17.48 -14.06 -10.37
CA LYS A 82 16.07 -14.44 -10.24
C LYS A 82 15.19 -13.32 -9.67
N HIS A 83 15.63 -12.68 -8.59
CA HIS A 83 14.91 -11.59 -7.95
C HIS A 83 14.82 -10.33 -8.81
N GLU A 84 15.86 -10.02 -9.59
CA GLU A 84 15.88 -8.90 -10.53
C GLU A 84 14.91 -9.13 -11.68
N VAL A 85 14.87 -10.36 -12.24
CA VAL A 85 13.90 -10.73 -13.28
C VAL A 85 12.46 -10.59 -12.76
N ILE A 86 12.18 -11.13 -11.56
CA ILE A 86 10.87 -11.00 -10.91
C ILE A 86 10.50 -9.52 -10.74
N PHE A 87 11.44 -8.69 -10.27
CA PHE A 87 11.18 -7.26 -10.09
C PHE A 87 10.82 -6.55 -11.41
N GLN A 88 11.51 -6.87 -12.50
CA GLN A 88 11.20 -6.28 -13.81
C GLN A 88 9.85 -6.74 -14.36
N ILE A 89 9.50 -8.02 -14.18
CA ILE A 89 8.17 -8.56 -14.52
C ILE A 89 7.07 -7.81 -13.76
N LEU A 90 7.23 -7.66 -12.45
CA LEU A 90 6.27 -6.97 -11.59
C LEU A 90 6.14 -5.50 -11.98
N ARG A 91 7.25 -4.85 -12.29
CA ARG A 91 7.27 -3.46 -12.74
C ARG A 91 6.51 -3.29 -14.05
N LYS A 92 6.79 -4.12 -15.06
CA LYS A 92 6.07 -4.10 -16.35
C LYS A 92 4.57 -4.31 -16.15
N HIS A 93 4.20 -5.27 -15.33
CA HIS A 93 2.80 -5.53 -15.01
C HIS A 93 2.11 -4.34 -14.35
N ALA A 94 2.78 -3.67 -13.41
CA ALA A 94 2.25 -2.48 -12.74
C ALA A 94 2.15 -1.28 -13.71
N GLU A 95 3.08 -1.15 -14.65
CA GLU A 95 3.02 -0.14 -15.72
C GLU A 95 1.78 -0.34 -16.61
N ASP A 96 1.39 -1.60 -16.86
CA ASP A 96 0.18 -1.99 -17.60
C ASP A 96 -1.12 -1.89 -16.77
N LYS A 97 -1.07 -1.27 -15.58
CA LYS A 97 -2.17 -1.17 -14.60
C LYS A 97 -2.67 -2.54 -14.10
N GLY A 98 -1.84 -3.56 -14.16
CA GLY A 98 -2.09 -4.85 -13.54
C GLY A 98 -2.10 -4.74 -12.01
N VAL A 99 -2.82 -5.64 -11.37
CA VAL A 99 -2.96 -5.68 -9.92
C VAL A 99 -1.90 -6.59 -9.33
N LEU A 100 -1.07 -6.04 -8.44
CA LEU A 100 -0.04 -6.80 -7.73
C LEU A 100 -0.55 -7.26 -6.37
N ILE A 101 -0.44 -8.57 -6.13
CA ILE A 101 -0.81 -9.20 -4.87
C ILE A 101 0.46 -9.71 -4.18
N ALA A 102 0.64 -9.31 -2.93
CA ALA A 102 1.70 -9.79 -2.06
C ALA A 102 1.11 -10.38 -0.78
N GLU A 103 1.67 -11.49 -0.31
CA GLU A 103 1.36 -12.06 0.99
C GLU A 103 2.63 -12.17 1.83
N GLY A 104 2.49 -12.05 3.15
CA GLY A 104 3.62 -12.13 4.06
C GLY A 104 3.25 -11.88 5.51
N VAL A 105 4.24 -12.04 6.38
CA VAL A 105 4.12 -11.73 7.80
C VAL A 105 4.49 -10.27 8.01
N LEU A 106 3.59 -9.48 8.58
CA LEU A 106 3.84 -8.07 8.90
C LEU A 106 4.81 -7.94 10.08
N GLU A 107 5.95 -7.31 9.84
CA GLU A 107 6.92 -6.92 10.87
C GLU A 107 6.86 -5.40 11.06
N ILE A 108 6.50 -4.96 12.26
CA ILE A 108 6.35 -3.54 12.60
C ILE A 108 7.61 -3.07 13.33
N LEU A 109 8.21 -1.99 12.84
CA LEU A 109 9.38 -1.37 13.45
C LEU A 109 8.97 -0.28 14.48
N PRO A 110 9.82 0.02 15.48
CA PRO A 110 9.55 1.04 16.51
C PRO A 110 9.23 2.44 15.96
N GLU A 111 9.69 2.74 14.75
CA GLU A 111 9.50 4.02 14.05
C GLU A 111 8.11 4.18 13.43
N GLY A 112 7.23 3.16 13.53
CA GLY A 112 5.83 3.25 13.14
C GLY A 112 5.50 2.83 11.71
N PHE A 113 6.47 2.27 10.97
CA PHE A 113 6.24 1.60 9.69
C PHE A 113 6.61 0.11 9.78
N GLY A 114 6.20 -0.69 8.80
CA GLY A 114 6.46 -2.13 8.79
C GLY A 114 6.62 -2.71 7.39
N PHE A 115 7.13 -3.93 7.32
CA PHE A 115 7.35 -4.65 6.07
C PHE A 115 6.68 -6.02 6.09
N LEU A 116 6.22 -6.47 4.93
CA LEU A 116 5.79 -7.85 4.74
C LEU A 116 7.01 -8.73 4.48
N ARG A 117 7.21 -9.74 5.33
CA ARG A 117 8.23 -10.79 5.14
C ARG A 117 7.61 -11.95 4.38
N SER A 118 8.25 -12.34 3.28
CA SER A 118 7.89 -13.59 2.61
C SER A 118 8.27 -14.78 3.50
N PRO A 119 7.39 -15.79 3.66
CA PRO A 119 7.73 -17.03 4.36
C PRO A 119 8.71 -17.90 3.55
N TYR A 120 8.87 -17.60 2.25
CA TYR A 120 9.77 -18.30 1.34
C TYR A 120 11.09 -17.54 1.24
N TYR A 121 11.95 -17.73 2.24
CA TYR A 121 13.35 -17.30 2.22
C TYR A 121 14.28 -18.43 1.79
#